data_AF-A0A443S614-F1
#
_entry.id   AF-A0A443S614-F1
#
_cell.length_a   1.000
_cell.length_b   1.000
_cell.length_c   1.000
_cell.angle_alpha   90.00
_cell.angle_beta   90.00
_cell.angle_gamma   90.00
#
_symmetry.space_group_name_H-M   'P 1'
#
loop_
_entity.id
_entity.type
_entity.pdbx_description
1 polymer ?
#
loop_
_entity_poly.entity_id
_entity_poly.type
_entity_poly.pdbx_seq_one_letter_code
_entity_poly.pdbx_strand_id
1 'polypeptide(L)'
;MVSYDFIWHSFCLLISASEILEEIFEKNLSAEEANKLVSERSDYLAEYYKQDEFIENRYMIKFVNGKAMESVMKIIHSKSVPFDETFNIRHEYGFGFGIAVSMSSQSVDIFRKIKEVQYIQQDSIVKLVEEKKDFCTKCRKEKQNRAGWCLARTANPTASIDFFYPRTAGEGITICVVVRK
;
A
#
# COMPACT_ATOMS: atom_id res chain seq x y z
N MET A 1 -19.03 3.01 -54.76
CA MET A 1 -19.58 2.20 -53.65
C MET A 1 -18.82 2.60 -52.40
N VAL A 2 -19.54 3.05 -51.39
CA VAL A 2 -19.03 3.68 -50.17
C VAL A 2 -18.51 2.58 -49.23
N SER A 3 -17.33 2.78 -48.64
CA SER A 3 -17.00 2.20 -47.34
C SER A 3 -15.95 3.12 -46.69
N TYR A 4 -16.44 3.94 -45.78
CA TYR A 4 -15.66 4.68 -44.81
C TYR A 4 -15.35 3.72 -43.67
N ASP A 5 -14.11 3.25 -43.56
CA ASP A 5 -13.63 2.66 -42.31
C ASP A 5 -13.20 3.80 -41.38
N PHE A 6 -14.19 4.26 -40.61
CA PHE A 6 -14.04 5.19 -39.51
C PHE A 6 -13.28 4.47 -38.39
N ILE A 7 -11.95 4.58 -38.41
CA ILE A 7 -11.11 4.18 -37.27
C ILE A 7 -11.37 5.20 -36.17
N TRP A 8 -12.22 4.83 -35.21
CA TRP A 8 -12.27 5.47 -33.90
C TRP A 8 -10.95 5.18 -33.18
N HIS A 9 -9.92 5.97 -33.48
CA HIS A 9 -8.91 6.28 -32.47
C HIS A 9 -9.64 7.12 -31.42
N SER A 10 -10.11 6.47 -30.36
CA SER A 10 -10.27 7.17 -29.07
C SER A 10 -8.90 7.77 -28.76
N PHE A 11 -8.74 9.03 -29.14
CA PHE A 11 -7.75 9.92 -28.56
C PHE A 11 -8.11 10.02 -27.08
N CYS A 12 -7.64 9.06 -26.27
CA CYS A 12 -7.57 9.24 -24.83
C CYS A 12 -6.66 10.44 -24.61
N LEU A 13 -7.24 11.60 -24.33
CA LEU A 13 -6.51 12.77 -23.87
C LEU A 13 -5.90 12.40 -22.52
N LEU A 14 -4.62 12.03 -22.54
CA LEU A 14 -3.86 11.59 -21.38
C LEU A 14 -3.46 12.80 -20.53
N ILE A 15 -4.43 13.36 -19.80
CA ILE A 15 -4.22 14.53 -18.93
C ILE A 15 -3.34 14.11 -17.74
N SER A 16 -2.39 14.95 -17.32
CA SER A 16 -1.50 14.66 -16.18
C SER A 16 -2.14 14.99 -14.83
N ALA A 17 -1.68 14.32 -13.77
CA ALA A 17 -2.03 14.67 -12.38
C ALA A 17 -1.91 16.15 -12.11
N SER A 18 -0.87 16.79 -12.66
CA SER A 18 -0.61 18.21 -12.50
C SER A 18 -1.76 19.06 -12.98
N GLU A 19 -2.27 18.81 -14.18
CA GLU A 19 -3.34 19.63 -14.76
C GLU A 19 -4.67 19.47 -14.02
N ILE A 20 -5.00 18.25 -13.58
CA ILE A 20 -6.28 17.97 -12.91
C ILE A 20 -6.26 18.43 -11.46
N LEU A 21 -5.23 18.05 -10.69
CA LEU A 21 -5.14 18.42 -9.28
C LEU A 21 -4.95 19.93 -9.12
N GLU A 22 -4.11 20.57 -9.92
CA GLU A 22 -3.95 22.03 -9.85
C GLU A 22 -5.27 22.75 -10.12
N GLU A 23 -6.05 22.32 -11.12
CA GLU A 23 -7.36 22.93 -11.41
C GLU A 23 -8.37 22.72 -10.28
N ILE A 24 -8.41 21.51 -9.68
CA ILE A 24 -9.26 21.22 -8.51
C ILE A 24 -8.90 22.16 -7.35
N PHE A 25 -7.61 22.30 -7.06
CA PHE A 25 -7.13 23.14 -5.96
C PHE A 25 -7.29 24.65 -6.24
N GLU A 26 -7.05 25.11 -7.47
CA GLU A 26 -7.20 26.53 -7.84
C GLU A 26 -8.64 27.00 -7.83
N LYS A 27 -9.56 26.16 -8.32
CA LYS A 27 -10.99 26.47 -8.33
C LYS A 27 -11.68 26.13 -7.02
N ASN A 28 -10.95 25.55 -6.06
CA ASN A 28 -11.46 25.06 -4.78
C ASN A 28 -12.74 24.24 -4.97
N LEU A 29 -12.69 23.31 -5.93
CA LEU A 29 -13.86 22.51 -6.30
C LEU A 29 -14.27 21.62 -5.14
N SER A 30 -15.58 21.46 -4.95
CA SER A 30 -16.10 20.39 -4.12
C SER A 30 -15.71 19.03 -4.70
N ALA A 31 -15.74 17.99 -3.87
CA ALA A 31 -15.40 16.64 -4.30
C ALA A 31 -16.30 16.12 -5.45
N GLU A 32 -17.56 16.56 -5.50
CA GLU A 32 -18.50 16.21 -6.58
C GLU A 32 -18.12 16.88 -7.91
N GLU A 33 -17.78 18.18 -7.87
CA GLU A 33 -17.32 18.94 -9.03
C GLU A 33 -15.98 18.43 -9.55
N ALA A 34 -15.07 18.12 -8.63
CA ALA A 34 -13.78 17.51 -8.94
C ALA A 34 -13.97 16.15 -9.64
N ASN A 35 -14.83 15.28 -9.09
CA ASN A 35 -15.09 13.97 -9.70
C ASN A 35 -15.71 14.09 -11.10
N LYS A 36 -16.62 15.05 -11.30
CA LYS A 36 -17.19 15.34 -12.62
C LYS A 36 -16.11 15.82 -13.60
N LEU A 37 -15.30 16.81 -13.20
CA LEU A 37 -14.20 17.34 -14.02
C LEU A 37 -13.24 16.23 -14.48
N VAL A 38 -12.86 15.34 -13.56
CA VAL A 38 -11.93 14.24 -13.87
C VAL A 38 -12.58 13.23 -14.81
N SER A 39 -13.87 12.92 -14.62
CA SER A 39 -14.61 11.97 -15.47
C SER A 39 -14.81 12.45 -16.90
N GLU A 40 -14.90 13.76 -17.12
CA GLU A 40 -15.01 14.35 -18.46
C GLU A 40 -13.67 14.35 -19.21
N ARG A 41 -12.56 14.10 -18.50
CA ARG A 41 -11.19 14.33 -18.95
C ARG A 41 -10.33 13.07 -19.01
N SER A 42 -10.71 12.03 -18.28
CA SER A 42 -9.93 10.81 -18.15
C SER A 42 -10.84 9.61 -18.03
N ASP A 43 -10.64 8.64 -18.94
CA ASP A 43 -11.20 7.29 -18.84
C ASP A 43 -10.30 6.34 -18.03
N TYR A 44 -9.16 6.84 -17.54
CA TYR A 44 -8.24 6.04 -16.73
C TYR A 44 -8.88 5.71 -15.38
N LEU A 45 -8.69 4.46 -14.94
CA LEU A 45 -9.15 4.01 -13.63
C LEU A 45 -8.15 3.03 -13.03
N ALA A 46 -7.41 3.49 -12.04
CA ALA A 46 -6.51 2.68 -11.24
C ALA A 46 -7.28 1.60 -10.45
N GLU A 47 -6.61 0.48 -10.23
CA GLU A 47 -7.15 -0.64 -9.48
C GLU A 47 -7.43 -0.22 -8.02
N TYR A 48 -8.51 -0.75 -7.46
CA TYR A 48 -8.88 -0.54 -6.07
C TYR A 48 -8.96 -1.88 -5.34
N TYR A 49 -8.14 -2.02 -4.32
CA TYR A 49 -8.06 -3.22 -3.50
C TYR A 49 -8.72 -2.97 -2.14
N LYS A 50 -9.74 -3.78 -1.83
CA LYS A 50 -10.43 -3.76 -0.54
C LYS A 50 -10.35 -5.13 0.11
N GLN A 51 -10.06 -5.16 1.41
CA GLN A 51 -10.13 -6.37 2.23
C GLN A 51 -11.38 -6.34 3.12
N ASP A 52 -11.82 -7.50 3.62
CA ASP A 52 -13.02 -7.64 4.43
C ASP A 52 -12.91 -6.88 5.77
N GLU A 53 -11.74 -6.98 6.44
CA GLU A 53 -11.47 -6.28 7.69
C GLU A 53 -10.59 -5.05 7.43
N PHE A 54 -11.25 -3.96 7.05
CA PHE A 54 -10.58 -2.71 6.67
C PHE A 54 -10.66 -1.63 7.76
N ILE A 55 -9.72 -0.67 7.69
CA ILE A 55 -9.77 0.55 8.48
C ILE A 55 -10.43 1.64 7.64
N GLU A 56 -11.51 2.22 8.16
CA GLU A 56 -12.25 3.26 7.47
C GLU A 56 -11.38 4.51 7.21
N ASN A 57 -11.54 5.11 6.04
CA ASN A 57 -10.85 6.33 5.62
C ASN A 57 -9.31 6.26 5.69
N ARG A 58 -8.72 5.06 5.59
CA ARG A 58 -7.27 4.86 5.48
C ARG A 58 -6.94 4.08 4.23
N TYR A 59 -6.00 4.60 3.47
CA TYR A 59 -5.63 4.05 2.18
C TYR A 59 -4.12 4.16 1.97
N MET A 60 -3.59 3.26 1.14
CA MET A 60 -2.29 3.38 0.52
C MET A 60 -2.50 3.72 -0.95
N ILE A 61 -1.87 4.81 -1.41
CA ILE A 61 -1.79 5.15 -2.83
C ILE A 61 -0.42 4.74 -3.32
N LYS A 62 -0.39 3.86 -4.32
CA LYS A 62 0.84 3.44 -5.01
C LYS A 62 0.96 4.21 -6.32
N PHE A 63 2.11 4.81 -6.55
CA PHE A 63 2.43 5.50 -7.81
C PHE A 63 3.22 4.61 -8.76
N VAL A 64 3.07 4.90 -10.06
CA VAL A 64 3.73 4.16 -11.15
C VAL A 64 5.26 4.18 -11.01
N ASN A 65 5.83 5.33 -10.61
CA ASN A 65 7.27 5.51 -10.39
C ASN A 65 7.55 6.71 -9.47
N GLY A 66 8.83 6.91 -9.11
CA GLY A 66 9.25 8.00 -8.23
C GLY A 66 8.94 9.41 -8.77
N LYS A 67 9.09 9.64 -10.09
CA LYS A 67 8.78 10.95 -10.70
C LYS A 67 7.29 11.29 -10.64
N ALA A 68 6.44 10.27 -10.82
CA ALA A 68 4.99 10.40 -10.71
C ALA A 68 4.58 10.77 -9.28
N MET A 69 5.16 10.09 -8.28
CA MET A 69 4.99 10.43 -6.87
C MET A 69 5.44 11.86 -6.58
N GLU A 70 6.67 12.23 -6.96
CA GLU A 70 7.21 13.59 -6.73
C GLU A 70 6.31 14.67 -7.33
N SER A 71 5.79 14.44 -8.53
CA SER A 71 4.92 15.39 -9.24
C SER A 71 3.60 15.60 -8.48
N VAL A 72 2.94 14.51 -8.07
CA VAL A 72 1.70 14.56 -7.28
C VAL A 72 1.95 15.20 -5.91
N MET A 73 3.00 14.79 -5.21
CA MET A 73 3.34 15.27 -3.88
C MET A 73 3.69 16.75 -3.88
N LYS A 74 4.39 17.24 -4.92
CA LYS A 74 4.69 18.67 -5.06
C LYS A 74 3.41 19.51 -5.11
N ILE A 75 2.38 19.05 -5.82
CA ILE A 75 1.11 19.76 -5.93
C ILE A 75 0.38 19.75 -4.58
N ILE A 76 0.26 18.57 -3.96
CA ILE A 76 -0.42 18.41 -2.66
C ILE A 76 0.25 19.29 -1.60
N HIS A 77 1.58 19.26 -1.50
CA HIS A 77 2.33 20.07 -0.54
C HIS A 77 2.29 21.57 -0.84
N SER A 78 2.10 21.97 -2.11
CA SER A 78 2.04 23.37 -2.51
C SER A 78 0.71 24.07 -2.22
N LYS A 79 -0.36 23.31 -1.99
CA LYS A 79 -1.72 23.85 -1.79
C LYS A 79 -2.10 23.74 -0.31
N SER A 80 -2.47 24.87 0.28
CA SER A 80 -2.65 25.03 1.73
C SER A 80 -3.96 24.48 2.30
N VAL A 81 -4.93 24.15 1.44
CA VAL A 81 -6.23 23.60 1.84
C VAL A 81 -6.57 22.42 0.95
N PRO A 82 -6.75 21.21 1.50
CA PRO A 82 -7.20 20.07 0.71
C PRO A 82 -8.68 20.24 0.33
N PHE A 83 -9.06 19.82 -0.89
CA PHE A 83 -10.47 19.73 -1.32
C PHE A 83 -11.29 18.70 -0.50
N ASP A 84 -10.61 17.96 0.36
CA ASP A 84 -11.16 17.00 1.30
C ASP A 84 -10.57 17.26 2.68
N GLU A 85 -11.40 17.68 3.63
CA GLU A 85 -10.99 17.99 5.00
C GLU A 85 -10.39 16.79 5.75
N THR A 86 -10.71 15.57 5.31
CA THR A 86 -10.16 14.34 5.89
C THR A 86 -8.82 13.93 5.27
N PHE A 87 -8.40 14.62 4.20
CA PHE A 87 -7.16 14.32 3.49
C PHE A 87 -5.96 14.64 4.37
N ASN A 88 -5.20 13.61 4.74
CA ASN A 88 -4.01 13.75 5.57
C ASN A 88 -2.98 12.66 5.24
N ILE A 89 -1.77 13.07 4.86
CA ILE A 89 -0.66 12.16 4.60
C ILE A 89 -0.09 11.66 5.93
N ARG A 90 -0.23 10.36 6.17
CA ARG A 90 0.25 9.70 7.39
C ARG A 90 1.70 9.25 7.28
N HIS A 91 2.09 8.80 6.09
CA HIS A 91 3.44 8.30 5.82
C HIS A 91 3.78 8.35 4.33
N GLU A 92 5.03 8.67 4.02
CA GLU A 92 5.58 8.59 2.67
C GLU A 92 6.59 7.44 2.62
N TYR A 93 6.34 6.46 1.76
CA TYR A 93 7.22 5.29 1.63
C TYR A 93 8.40 5.61 0.72
N GLY A 94 9.61 5.67 1.30
CA GLY A 94 10.85 5.89 0.53
C GLY A 94 11.20 4.73 -0.40
N PHE A 95 10.79 3.50 -0.05
CA PHE A 95 10.92 2.32 -0.90
C PHE A 95 9.53 1.88 -1.37
N GLY A 96 9.30 1.91 -2.68
CA GLY A 96 8.03 1.48 -3.26
C GLY A 96 7.09 2.61 -3.69
N PHE A 97 7.55 3.85 -3.84
CA PHE A 97 6.82 4.97 -4.49
C PHE A 97 5.34 5.05 -4.10
N GLY A 98 5.06 5.21 -2.82
CA GLY A 98 3.69 5.23 -2.32
C GLY A 98 3.53 6.10 -1.09
N ILE A 99 2.28 6.36 -0.73
CA ILE A 99 1.90 7.11 0.46
C ILE A 99 0.78 6.40 1.21
N ALA A 100 0.82 6.46 2.53
CA ALA A 100 -0.33 6.14 3.38
C ALA A 100 -1.06 7.43 3.71
N VAL A 101 -2.37 7.46 3.44
CA VAL A 101 -3.21 8.65 3.56
C VAL A 101 -4.50 8.32 4.30
N SER A 102 -5.00 9.31 5.05
CA SER A 102 -6.41 9.39 5.40
C SER A 102 -7.12 10.23 4.35
N MET A 103 -8.29 9.82 3.88
CA MET A 103 -9.12 10.59 2.94
C MET A 103 -10.53 10.01 2.87
N SER A 104 -11.46 10.75 2.26
CA SER A 104 -12.83 10.31 1.96
C SER A 104 -12.86 9.35 0.77
N SER A 105 -13.99 8.63 0.62
CA SER A 105 -14.24 7.79 -0.56
C SER A 105 -14.29 8.59 -1.86
N GLN A 106 -14.72 9.86 -1.83
CA GLN A 106 -14.77 10.70 -3.02
C GLN A 106 -13.36 11.05 -3.51
N SER A 107 -12.44 11.34 -2.58
CA SER A 107 -11.02 11.51 -2.90
C SER A 107 -10.41 10.25 -3.50
N VAL A 108 -10.77 9.06 -3.00
CA VAL A 108 -10.33 7.79 -3.60
C VAL A 108 -10.71 7.76 -5.08
N ASP A 109 -11.96 8.07 -5.43
CA ASP A 109 -12.42 8.05 -6.83
C ASP A 109 -11.67 9.04 -7.71
N ILE A 110 -11.34 10.23 -7.19
CA ILE A 110 -10.53 11.22 -7.90
C ILE A 110 -9.11 10.68 -8.14
N PHE A 111 -8.43 10.22 -7.08
CA PHE A 111 -7.07 9.70 -7.19
C PHE A 111 -6.98 8.46 -8.08
N ARG A 112 -8.01 7.62 -8.12
CA ARG A 112 -8.05 6.48 -9.04
C ARG A 112 -8.05 6.89 -10.51
N LYS A 113 -8.49 8.10 -10.85
CA LYS A 113 -8.53 8.56 -12.23
C LYS A 113 -7.27 9.32 -12.68
N ILE A 114 -6.29 9.42 -11.78
CA ILE A 114 -5.00 10.06 -12.03
C ILE A 114 -4.01 9.01 -12.55
N LYS A 115 -3.45 9.23 -13.75
CA LYS A 115 -2.55 8.27 -14.42
C LYS A 115 -1.25 7.98 -13.68
N GLU A 116 -0.82 8.90 -12.82
CA GLU A 116 0.35 8.78 -11.96
C GLU A 116 0.13 7.76 -10.83
N VAL A 117 -1.13 7.48 -10.48
CA VAL A 117 -1.53 6.46 -9.52
C VAL A 117 -1.62 5.12 -10.23
N GLN A 118 -0.91 4.12 -9.71
CA GLN A 118 -0.95 2.75 -10.21
C GLN A 118 -2.13 1.97 -9.62
N TYR A 119 -2.31 2.04 -8.31
CA TYR A 119 -3.44 1.46 -7.60
C TYR A 119 -3.65 2.14 -6.25
N ILE A 120 -4.84 1.95 -5.69
CA ILE A 120 -5.18 2.34 -4.32
C ILE A 120 -5.61 1.10 -3.54
N GLN A 121 -5.09 0.94 -2.33
CA GLN A 121 -5.46 -0.14 -1.44
C GLN A 121 -6.03 0.43 -0.14
N GLN A 122 -7.20 -0.06 0.28
CA GLN A 122 -7.74 0.26 1.60
C GLN A 122 -6.93 -0.45 2.69
N ASP A 123 -6.55 0.29 3.73
CA ASP A 123 -5.80 -0.25 4.85
C ASP A 123 -6.62 -1.31 5.59
N SER A 124 -5.95 -2.30 6.16
CA SER A 124 -6.58 -3.50 6.70
C SER A 124 -5.98 -3.92 8.03
N ILE A 125 -6.79 -4.54 8.87
CA ILE A 125 -6.33 -5.04 10.16
C ILE A 125 -5.64 -6.38 9.94
N VAL A 126 -4.33 -6.41 10.16
CA VAL A 126 -3.59 -7.68 10.24
C VAL A 126 -3.81 -8.29 11.61
N LYS A 127 -4.52 -9.41 11.66
CA LYS A 127 -4.63 -10.22 12.88
C LYS A 127 -3.49 -11.21 12.96
N LEU A 128 -2.91 -11.36 14.15
CA LEU A 128 -2.12 -12.54 14.43
C LEU A 128 -3.06 -13.73 14.22
N VAL A 129 -2.64 -14.68 13.39
CA VAL A 129 -3.29 -15.99 13.39
C VAL A 129 -3.06 -16.51 14.79
N GLU A 130 -4.08 -16.41 15.65
CA GLU A 130 -4.10 -17.18 16.87
C GLU A 130 -3.96 -18.61 16.40
N GLU A 131 -2.77 -19.18 16.62
CA GLU A 131 -2.53 -20.58 16.41
C GLU A 131 -3.73 -21.28 17.00
N LYS A 132 -4.45 -22.06 16.18
CA LYS A 132 -5.32 -23.12 16.68
C LYS A 132 -4.50 -23.77 17.77
N LYS A 133 -4.89 -23.56 19.04
CA LYS A 133 -4.15 -24.01 20.23
C LYS A 133 -3.51 -25.32 19.86
N ASP A 134 -2.19 -25.34 19.79
CA ASP A 134 -1.45 -26.48 19.31
C ASP A 134 -1.95 -27.69 20.12
N PHE A 135 -2.81 -28.51 19.51
CA PHE A 135 -3.59 -29.53 20.22
C PHE A 135 -2.71 -30.75 20.45
N CYS A 136 -1.48 -30.54 20.90
CA CYS A 136 -0.80 -31.57 21.64
C CYS A 136 -1.33 -31.51 23.07
N THR A 137 -2.52 -32.05 23.28
CA THR A 137 -3.11 -32.29 24.62
C THR A 137 -2.23 -33.16 25.52
N LYS A 138 -1.22 -33.82 24.93
CA LYS A 138 -0.18 -34.62 25.61
C LYS A 138 1.16 -33.89 25.79
N CYS A 139 1.35 -32.70 25.21
CA CYS A 139 2.62 -32.00 25.31
C CYS A 139 2.71 -31.38 26.70
N ARG A 140 3.72 -31.80 27.45
CA ARG A 140 3.96 -31.25 28.78
C ARG A 140 4.32 -29.77 28.64
N LYS A 141 3.59 -28.91 29.34
CA LYS A 141 3.97 -27.51 29.57
C LYS A 141 5.14 -27.46 30.56
N GLU A 142 6.29 -27.99 30.17
CA GLU A 142 7.52 -27.88 30.95
C GLU A 142 8.29 -26.64 30.50
N LYS A 143 8.65 -25.80 31.46
CA LYS A 143 9.51 -24.64 31.21
C LYS A 143 10.92 -25.16 30.88
N GLN A 144 11.30 -25.14 29.61
CA GLN A 144 12.62 -25.57 29.19
C GLN A 144 13.67 -24.51 29.53
N ASN A 145 14.47 -24.78 30.56
CA ASN A 145 15.57 -23.89 30.99
C ASN A 145 16.77 -23.89 30.00
N ARG A 146 16.78 -24.78 28.99
CA ARG A 146 17.82 -24.90 27.96
C ARG A 146 17.22 -25.31 26.62
N ALA A 147 16.76 -24.32 25.84
CA ALA A 147 16.17 -24.53 24.51
C ALA A 147 17.21 -24.82 23.40
N GLY A 148 18.51 -24.93 23.71
CA GLY A 148 19.55 -25.19 22.69
C GLY A 148 19.34 -26.48 21.89
N TRP A 149 18.66 -27.47 22.47
CA TRP A 149 18.32 -28.73 21.78
C TRP A 149 17.43 -28.52 20.55
N CYS A 150 16.40 -27.67 20.64
CA CYS A 150 15.46 -27.50 19.53
C CYS A 150 16.14 -26.82 18.33
N LEU A 151 17.00 -25.84 18.60
CA LEU A 151 17.80 -25.16 17.58
C LEU A 151 18.84 -26.10 16.94
N ALA A 152 19.46 -26.99 17.73
CA ALA A 152 20.42 -27.97 17.23
C ALA A 152 19.79 -28.98 16.24
N ARG A 153 18.55 -29.45 16.53
CA ARG A 153 17.82 -30.37 15.64
C ARG A 153 17.37 -29.72 14.33
N THR A 154 16.94 -28.46 14.36
CA THR A 154 16.57 -27.73 13.13
C THR A 154 17.77 -27.45 12.23
N ALA A 155 18.98 -27.36 12.80
CA ALA A 155 20.20 -27.17 12.03
C ALA A 155 20.75 -28.49 11.42
N ASN A 156 20.46 -29.65 12.02
CA ASN A 156 20.83 -30.95 11.47
C ASN A 156 19.92 -32.09 12.02
N PRO A 157 18.95 -32.60 11.23
CA PRO A 157 17.96 -33.57 11.70
C PRO A 157 18.53 -34.97 12.02
N THR A 158 19.78 -35.23 11.66
CA THR A 158 20.47 -36.52 11.89
C THR A 158 21.49 -36.51 13.03
N ALA A 159 21.72 -35.38 13.69
CA ALA A 159 22.84 -35.21 14.63
C ALA A 159 22.49 -35.49 16.11
N SER A 160 23.47 -36.03 16.85
CA SER A 160 23.44 -36.16 18.32
C SER A 160 23.71 -34.82 19.01
N ILE A 161 22.94 -34.58 20.07
CA ILE A 161 22.94 -33.60 21.19
C ILE A 161 24.06 -32.54 21.35
N ASP A 162 25.26 -32.73 20.81
CA ASP A 162 26.44 -31.90 21.06
C ASP A 162 26.78 -30.99 19.88
N PHE A 163 26.01 -29.91 19.68
CA PHE A 163 26.40 -28.84 18.77
C PHE A 163 27.01 -27.66 19.54
N PHE A 164 28.28 -27.36 19.24
CA PHE A 164 28.88 -26.06 19.52
C PHE A 164 28.58 -25.13 18.35
N TYR A 165 27.81 -24.06 18.59
CA TYR A 165 27.66 -23.01 17.59
C TYR A 165 29.01 -22.32 17.36
N PRO A 166 29.43 -22.11 16.10
CA PRO A 166 30.56 -21.24 15.81
C PRO A 166 30.33 -19.89 16.48
N ARG A 167 31.38 -19.31 17.09
CA ARG A 167 31.29 -17.98 17.72
C ARG A 167 30.85 -16.89 16.73
N THR A 168 31.04 -17.13 15.44
CA THR A 168 30.70 -16.25 14.33
C THR A 168 29.35 -16.59 13.69
N ALA A 169 28.56 -17.51 14.26
CA ALA A 169 27.24 -17.86 13.72
C ALA A 169 26.31 -16.64 13.76
N GLY A 170 25.82 -16.23 12.58
CA GLY A 170 24.98 -15.03 12.43
C GLY A 170 25.77 -13.71 12.36
N GLU A 171 27.10 -13.75 12.36
CA GLU A 171 27.91 -12.54 12.17
C GLU A 171 27.61 -11.90 10.81
N GLY A 172 27.32 -10.60 10.80
CA GLY A 172 26.93 -9.87 9.60
C GLY A 172 25.48 -10.07 9.15
N ILE A 173 24.66 -10.86 9.87
CA ILE A 173 23.25 -11.11 9.54
C ILE A 173 22.33 -10.38 10.53
N THR A 174 21.38 -9.62 9.99
CA THR A 174 20.33 -8.96 10.77
C THR A 174 18.99 -9.65 10.50
N ILE A 175 18.32 -10.11 11.56
CA ILE A 175 16.97 -10.67 11.48
C ILE A 175 16.00 -9.64 12.08
N CYS A 176 15.07 -9.13 11.26
CA CYS A 176 14.03 -8.21 11.70
C CYS A 176 12.75 -9.00 12.01
N VAL A 177 12.35 -9.01 13.28
CA VAL A 177 11.08 -9.63 13.71
C VAL A 177 10.11 -8.52 14.10
N VAL A 178 9.01 -8.40 13.36
CA VAL A 178 7.93 -7.44 13.66
C VAL A 178 6.87 -8.14 14.50
N VAL A 179 6.76 -7.75 15.76
CA VAL A 179 5.78 -8.30 16.72
C VAL A 179 4.83 -7.21 17.20
N ARG A 180 3.60 -7.62 17.53
CA ARG A 180 2.64 -6.74 18.21
C ARG A 180 3.15 -6.44 19.63
N LYS A 181 3.23 -5.17 20.01
CA LYS A 181 3.50 -4.75 21.40
C LYS A 181 2.28 -4.99 22.28
#